data_AF-A0A3B0PSK3-F1
#
_entry.id   AF-A0A3B0PSK3-F1
#
_cell.length_a   1.000
_cell.length_b   1.000
_cell.length_c   1.000
_cell.angle_alpha   90.00
_cell.angle_beta   90.00
_cell.angle_gamma   90.00
#
_symmetry.space_group_name_H-M   'P 1'
#
loop_
_entity.id
_entity.type
_entity.pdbx_description
1 polymer ?
#
loop_
_entity_poly.entity_id
_entity_poly.type
_entity_poly.pdbx_seq_one_letter_code
_entity_poly.pdbx_strand_id
1 'polypeptide(L)'
;MILGGAKVSDKLKVIESLLKSADQILIGGGMVNTFNKAKGYHIGKSLFEPEMLETAKKILAEDKDNKIILATDQMVTKASTITDIKTAPAGKCVFAKDEAENEDFEALDIGDESIKTFKSYIAKAKSIFW
;
A
#
# COMPACT_ATOMS: atom_id res chain seq x y z
N MET A 1 12.81 3.26 5.93
CA MET A 1 12.41 1.84 5.89
C MET A 1 11.38 1.66 4.79
N ILE A 2 11.42 0.54 4.07
CA ILE A 2 10.47 0.21 3.01
C ILE A 2 9.82 -1.12 3.37
N LEU A 3 8.50 -1.21 3.26
CA LEU A 3 7.72 -2.42 3.50
C LEU A 3 6.88 -2.73 2.27
N GLY A 4 6.88 -4.01 1.92
CA GLY A 4 5.98 -4.56 0.92
C GLY A 4 5.62 -6.00 1.24
N GLY A 5 5.21 -6.73 0.22
CA GLY A 5 4.65 -8.07 0.36
C GLY A 5 3.13 -8.06 0.39
N ALA A 6 2.56 -9.26 0.50
CA ALA A 6 1.13 -9.50 0.33
C ALA A 6 0.30 -9.21 1.58
N LYS A 7 0.87 -9.44 2.77
CA LYS A 7 0.15 -9.51 4.05
C LYS A 7 0.80 -8.62 5.10
N VAL A 8 -0.04 -7.87 5.83
CA VAL A 8 0.30 -7.09 7.02
C VAL A 8 0.66 -8.01 8.17
N SER A 9 -0.06 -9.12 8.35
CA SER A 9 0.16 -10.09 9.44
C SER A 9 1.62 -10.58 9.52
N ASP A 10 2.21 -10.89 8.36
CA ASP A 10 3.60 -11.33 8.23
C ASP A 10 4.64 -10.26 8.62
N LYS A 11 4.23 -8.98 8.65
CA LYS A 11 5.12 -7.82 8.86
C LYS A 11 4.79 -7.05 10.13
N LEU A 12 3.76 -7.45 10.88
CA LEU A 12 3.25 -6.71 12.04
C LEU A 12 4.33 -6.42 13.09
N LYS A 13 5.06 -7.46 13.53
CA LYS A 13 6.11 -7.31 14.54
C LYS A 13 7.22 -6.35 14.08
N VAL A 14 7.52 -6.36 12.78
CA VAL A 14 8.54 -5.50 12.18
C VAL A 14 8.05 -4.04 12.15
N ILE A 15 6.78 -3.83 11.80
CA ILE A 15 6.12 -2.51 11.84
C ILE A 15 6.14 -1.95 13.27
N GLU A 16 5.66 -2.71 14.26
CA GLU A 16 5.59 -2.26 15.67
C GLU A 16 6.95 -1.91 16.26
N SER A 17 7.98 -2.68 15.91
CA SER A 17 9.36 -2.43 16.33
C SER A 17 9.91 -1.14 15.71
N LEU A 18 9.73 -1.00 14.39
CA LEU A 18 10.40 0.05 13.63
C LEU A 18 9.63 1.38 13.60
N LEU A 19 8.35 1.41 13.95
CA LEU A 19 7.64 2.67 14.23
C LEU A 19 8.33 3.51 15.31
N LYS A 20 9.03 2.86 16.24
CA LYS A 20 9.73 3.53 17.35
C LYS A 20 11.07 4.14 16.93
N SER A 21 11.69 3.64 15.85
CA SER A 21 13.07 3.96 15.51
C SER A 21 13.27 4.49 14.09
N ALA A 22 12.37 4.21 13.16
CA ALA A 22 12.44 4.70 11.79
C ALA A 22 11.99 6.16 11.72
N ASP A 23 12.72 6.96 10.94
CA ASP A 23 12.31 8.33 10.62
C ASP A 23 11.14 8.35 9.64
N GLN A 24 11.13 7.42 8.69
CA GLN A 24 10.13 7.28 7.62
C GLN A 24 9.92 5.81 7.25
N ILE A 25 8.66 5.43 7.06
CA ILE A 25 8.22 4.06 6.72
C ILE A 25 7.36 4.13 5.46
N LEU A 26 7.91 3.64 4.35
CA LEU A 26 7.21 3.59 3.07
C LEU A 26 6.50 2.23 2.94
N ILE A 27 5.19 2.20 2.70
CA ILE A 27 4.41 0.96 2.60
C ILE A 27 3.79 0.84 1.20
N GLY A 28 4.19 -0.21 0.46
CA GLY A 28 3.63 -0.60 -0.84
C GLY A 28 3.23 -2.07 -0.88
N GLY A 29 3.16 -2.66 -2.07
CA GLY A 29 2.73 -4.05 -2.27
C GLY A 29 1.26 -4.29 -1.90
N GLY A 30 0.84 -5.56 -1.84
CA GLY A 30 -0.55 -5.92 -1.52
C GLY A 30 -0.97 -5.51 -0.11
N MET A 31 -0.03 -5.48 0.85
CA MET A 31 -0.32 -5.10 2.23
C MET A 31 -0.82 -3.66 2.38
N VAL A 32 -0.48 -2.75 1.45
CA VAL A 32 -0.95 -1.36 1.48
C VAL A 32 -2.48 -1.27 1.36
N ASN A 33 -3.12 -2.24 0.70
CA ASN A 33 -4.56 -2.28 0.50
C ASN A 33 -5.31 -2.44 1.82
N THR A 34 -4.76 -3.19 2.79
CA THR A 34 -5.35 -3.29 4.13
C THR A 34 -5.37 -1.94 4.83
N PHE A 35 -4.29 -1.15 4.73
CA PHE A 35 -4.23 0.21 5.28
C PHE A 35 -5.19 1.17 4.56
N ASN A 36 -5.26 1.11 3.24
CA ASN A 36 -6.16 1.97 2.48
C ASN A 36 -7.64 1.61 2.72
N LYS A 37 -7.98 0.33 2.81
CA LYS A 37 -9.32 -0.13 3.23
C LYS A 37 -9.65 0.33 4.65
N ALA A 38 -8.69 0.27 5.57
CA ALA A 38 -8.85 0.78 6.94
C ALA A 38 -9.12 2.30 7.00
N LYS A 39 -8.60 3.07 6.04
CA LYS A 39 -8.89 4.52 5.86
C LYS A 39 -10.22 4.81 5.15
N GLY A 40 -10.94 3.75 4.74
CA GLY A 40 -12.22 3.85 4.03
C GLY A 40 -12.09 4.08 2.52
N TYR A 41 -10.93 3.80 1.92
CA TYR A 41 -10.78 3.87 0.46
C TYR A 41 -11.28 2.58 -0.22
N HIS A 42 -11.74 2.72 -1.47
CA HIS A 42 -12.06 1.58 -2.31
C HIS A 42 -10.77 0.96 -2.88
N ILE A 43 -10.67 -0.37 -2.82
CA ILE A 43 -9.50 -1.15 -3.29
C ILE A 43 -9.82 -2.14 -4.43
N GLY A 44 -10.99 -2.04 -5.07
CA GLY A 44 -11.48 -3.06 -6.01
C GLY A 44 -11.49 -4.48 -5.40
N LYS A 45 -11.03 -5.45 -6.20
CA LYS A 45 -10.79 -6.86 -5.85
C LYS A 45 -9.39 -7.12 -5.28
N SER A 46 -8.62 -6.06 -5.01
CA SER A 46 -7.23 -6.20 -4.58
C SER A 46 -7.09 -6.95 -3.25
N LEU A 47 -6.03 -7.74 -3.12
CA LEU A 47 -5.72 -8.49 -1.91
C LEU A 47 -5.65 -7.57 -0.68
N PHE A 48 -6.35 -7.93 0.39
CA PHE A 48 -6.24 -7.32 1.72
C PHE A 48 -6.57 -8.35 2.81
N GLU A 49 -6.29 -8.01 4.06
CA GLU A 49 -6.55 -8.86 5.24
C GLU A 49 -7.68 -8.24 6.11
N PRO A 50 -8.93 -8.73 6.02
CA PRO A 50 -10.06 -8.20 6.79
C PRO A 50 -9.82 -8.20 8.31
N GLU A 51 -9.19 -9.25 8.82
CA GLU A 51 -8.85 -9.44 10.23
C GLU A 51 -7.80 -8.44 10.74
N MET A 52 -7.03 -7.84 9.82
CA MET A 52 -6.00 -6.86 10.13
C MET A 52 -6.47 -5.42 10.05
N LEU A 53 -7.73 -5.15 9.69
CA LEU A 53 -8.25 -3.79 9.52
C LEU A 53 -8.18 -2.98 10.81
N GLU A 54 -8.59 -3.55 11.95
CA GLU A 54 -8.52 -2.84 13.24
C GLU A 54 -7.08 -2.59 13.68
N THR A 55 -6.19 -3.55 13.45
CA THR A 55 -4.75 -3.37 13.69
C THR A 55 -4.15 -2.28 12.80
N ALA A 56 -4.51 -2.24 11.51
CA ALA A 56 -4.07 -1.21 10.59
C ALA A 56 -4.55 0.19 11.02
N LYS A 57 -5.81 0.33 11.46
CA LYS A 57 -6.33 1.58 12.03
C LYS A 57 -5.53 2.01 13.26
N LYS A 58 -5.24 1.07 14.17
CA LYS A 58 -4.45 1.33 15.37
C LYS A 58 -3.03 1.82 15.03
N ILE A 59 -2.34 1.15 14.10
CA ILE A 59 -1.02 1.55 13.63
C ILE A 59 -1.04 2.98 13.06
N LEU A 60 -2.03 3.29 12.21
CA LEU A 60 -2.18 4.63 11.64
C LEU A 60 -2.49 5.69 12.71
N ALA A 61 -3.22 5.33 13.76
CA ALA A 61 -3.51 6.23 14.88
C ALA A 61 -2.30 6.45 15.81
N GLU A 62 -1.39 5.48 15.89
CA GLU A 62 -0.14 5.59 16.65
C GLU A 62 0.92 6.44 15.92
N ASP A 63 0.82 6.57 14.60
CA ASP A 63 1.72 7.39 13.77
C ASP A 63 1.40 8.90 13.86
N LYS A 64 1.66 9.48 15.02
CA LYS A 64 1.39 10.91 15.29
C LYS A 64 2.25 11.88 14.49
N ASP A 65 3.42 11.41 14.05
CA ASP A 65 4.42 12.23 13.35
C ASP A 65 4.30 12.11 11.82
N ASN A 66 3.30 11.37 11.30
CA ASN A 66 3.12 11.08 9.87
C ASN A 66 4.38 10.44 9.23
N LYS A 67 4.99 9.48 9.93
CA LYS A 67 6.16 8.73 9.45
C LYS A 67 5.76 7.68 8.42
N ILE A 68 4.51 7.22 8.45
CA ILE A 68 3.98 6.21 7.54
C ILE A 68 3.54 6.88 6.24
N ILE A 69 4.21 6.53 5.15
CA ILE A 69 3.89 6.97 3.80
C ILE A 69 3.33 5.77 3.04
N LEU A 70 2.02 5.75 2.84
CA LEU A 70 1.35 4.74 2.02
C LEU A 70 1.46 5.09 0.54
N ALA A 71 1.53 4.07 -0.33
CA ALA A 71 1.28 4.27 -1.75
C ALA A 71 -0.13 4.87 -1.97
N THR A 72 -0.20 5.90 -2.82
CA THR A 72 -1.40 6.74 -3.07
C THR A 72 -2.10 6.42 -4.38
N ASP A 73 -1.40 5.78 -5.29
CA ASP A 73 -1.89 5.34 -6.59
C ASP A 73 -1.32 3.95 -6.92
N GLN A 74 -1.99 3.25 -7.81
CA GLN A 74 -1.69 1.87 -8.15
C GLN A 74 -1.81 1.62 -9.65
N MET A 75 -0.97 0.69 -10.11
CA MET A 75 -1.11 0.02 -11.39
C MET A 75 -2.09 -1.13 -11.20
N VAL A 76 -3.15 -1.12 -11.98
CA VAL A 76 -4.29 -2.03 -11.81
C VAL A 76 -4.58 -2.81 -13.09
N THR A 77 -5.25 -3.94 -12.96
CA THR A 77 -5.74 -4.74 -14.08
C THR A 77 -7.16 -5.23 -13.83
N LYS A 78 -7.88 -5.58 -14.90
CA LYS A 78 -9.14 -6.34 -14.83
C LYS A 78 -8.94 -7.83 -15.15
N ALA A 79 -7.71 -8.23 -15.44
CA ALA A 79 -7.36 -9.62 -15.70
C ALA A 79 -7.51 -10.47 -14.43
N SER A 80 -8.04 -11.69 -14.59
CA SER A 80 -8.30 -12.62 -13.49
C SER A 80 -7.27 -13.76 -13.40
N THR A 81 -6.36 -13.88 -14.37
CA THR A 81 -5.30 -14.91 -14.36
C THR A 81 -3.93 -14.32 -14.67
N ILE A 82 -2.87 -14.97 -14.19
CA ILE A 82 -1.46 -14.60 -14.50
C ILE A 82 -1.19 -14.58 -16.01
N THR A 83 -1.82 -15.49 -16.76
CA THR A 83 -1.68 -15.56 -18.22
C THR A 83 -2.27 -14.31 -18.87
N ASP A 84 -3.44 -13.88 -18.40
CA ASP A 84 -4.13 -12.69 -18.91
C ASP A 84 -3.47 -11.38 -18.46
N ILE A 85 -2.82 -11.35 -17.29
CA ILE A 85 -2.09 -10.17 -16.79
C ILE A 85 -0.99 -9.73 -17.77
N LYS A 86 -0.33 -10.65 -18.47
CA LYS A 86 0.77 -10.32 -19.39
C LYS A 86 0.31 -9.58 -20.65
N THR A 87 -0.96 -9.74 -21.02
CA THR A 87 -1.52 -9.20 -22.27
C THR A 87 -2.60 -8.16 -22.00
N ALA A 88 -3.13 -8.09 -20.78
CA ALA A 88 -4.12 -7.10 -20.39
C ALA A 88 -3.51 -5.70 -20.32
N PRO A 89 -4.23 -4.67 -20.81
CA PRO A 89 -3.81 -3.30 -20.64
C PRO A 89 -3.80 -2.94 -19.14
N ALA A 90 -2.65 -2.45 -18.67
CA ALA A 90 -2.55 -1.92 -17.32
C ALA A 90 -3.32 -0.60 -17.23
N GLY A 91 -4.21 -0.50 -16.24
CA GLY A 91 -4.88 0.72 -15.85
C GLY A 91 -4.11 1.45 -14.74
N LYS A 92 -4.56 2.66 -14.43
CA LYS A 92 -4.10 3.44 -13.27
C LYS A 92 -5.30 3.75 -12.38
N CYS A 93 -5.12 3.62 -11.08
CA CYS A 93 -6.13 3.97 -10.09
C CYS A 93 -5.50 4.80 -8.98
N VAL A 94 -6.21 5.83 -8.53
CA VAL A 94 -5.87 6.59 -7.32
C VAL A 94 -6.85 6.16 -6.24
N PHE A 95 -6.37 5.96 -5.01
CA PHE A 95 -7.27 5.63 -3.91
C PHE A 95 -8.24 6.78 -3.65
N ALA A 96 -9.53 6.55 -3.92
CA ALA A 96 -10.62 7.47 -3.67
C ALA A 96 -11.59 6.89 -2.63
N LYS A 97 -12.26 7.80 -1.89
CA LYS A 97 -13.33 7.41 -0.95
C LYS A 97 -14.66 7.19 -1.69
N ASP A 98 -14.81 7.80 -2.85
CA ASP A 98 -16.01 7.69 -3.67
C ASP A 98 -15.88 6.52 -4.65
N GLU A 99 -16.98 5.77 -4.77
CA GLU A 99 -17.10 4.46 -5.45
C GLU A 99 -17.01 4.53 -6.98
N ALA A 100 -17.03 5.72 -7.55
CA ALA A 100 -17.26 5.94 -8.98
C ALA A 100 -16.00 5.73 -9.81
N GLU A 101 -15.61 4.46 -9.93
CA GLU A 101 -15.11 3.77 -11.12
C GLU A 101 -14.19 2.63 -10.67
N ASN A 102 -14.49 1.43 -11.14
CA ASN A 102 -13.71 0.21 -11.01
C ASN A 102 -13.98 -0.60 -9.70
N GLU A 103 -15.05 -1.38 -9.62
CA GLU A 103 -15.12 -2.44 -8.59
C GLU A 103 -14.27 -3.67 -8.97
N ASP A 104 -14.08 -3.89 -10.27
CA ASP A 104 -13.50 -5.12 -10.82
C ASP A 104 -11.99 -5.12 -10.99
N PHE A 105 -11.29 -4.07 -10.54
CA PHE A 105 -9.84 -4.02 -10.68
C PHE A 105 -9.12 -4.75 -9.56
N GLU A 106 -7.94 -5.27 -9.87
CA GLU A 106 -6.96 -5.74 -8.91
C GLU A 106 -5.67 -4.91 -9.06
N ALA A 107 -5.16 -4.42 -7.94
CA ALA A 107 -3.90 -3.70 -7.88
C ALA A 107 -2.71 -4.67 -7.77
N LEU A 108 -1.75 -4.50 -8.69
CA LEU A 108 -0.59 -5.37 -8.80
C LEU A 108 0.72 -4.66 -8.44
N ASP A 109 0.76 -3.34 -8.58
CA ASP A 109 1.95 -2.54 -8.25
C ASP A 109 1.57 -1.11 -7.85
N ILE A 110 2.54 -0.37 -7.31
CA ILE A 110 2.41 1.06 -7.03
C ILE A 110 2.42 1.88 -8.32
N GLY A 111 1.67 2.98 -8.34
CA GLY A 111 1.60 3.89 -9.49
C GLY A 111 2.74 4.92 -9.52
N ASP A 112 2.74 5.73 -10.57
CA ASP A 112 3.80 6.70 -10.86
C ASP A 112 3.95 7.78 -9.76
N GLU A 113 2.83 8.23 -9.16
CA GLU A 113 2.89 9.26 -8.11
C GLU A 113 3.47 8.69 -6.80
N SER A 114 3.14 7.44 -6.48
CA SER A 114 3.73 6.70 -5.36
C SER A 114 5.22 6.47 -5.59
N ILE A 115 5.62 6.06 -6.81
CA ILE A 115 7.02 5.91 -7.19
C ILE A 115 7.78 7.24 -7.01
N LYS A 116 7.23 8.34 -7.50
CA LYS A 116 7.81 9.68 -7.37
C LYS A 116 7.95 10.09 -5.90
N THR A 117 6.91 9.87 -5.10
CA THR A 117 6.90 10.17 -3.67
C THR A 117 7.96 9.35 -2.95
N PHE A 118 7.97 8.02 -3.14
CA PHE A 118 8.92 7.12 -2.49
C PHE A 118 10.36 7.45 -2.88
N LYS A 119 10.62 7.75 -4.17
CA LYS A 119 11.94 8.23 -4.63
C LYS A 119 12.41 9.46 -3.85
N SER A 120 11.51 10.40 -3.56
CA SER A 120 11.86 11.64 -2.84
C SER A 120 12.28 11.39 -1.39
N TYR A 121 11.70 10.40 -0.72
CA TYR A 121 12.10 9.98 0.63
C TYR A 121 13.38 9.16 0.61
N ILE A 122 13.48 8.22 -0.33
CA ILE A 122 14.66 7.36 -0.51
C ILE A 122 15.90 8.21 -0.78
N ALA A 123 15.82 9.23 -1.64
CA ALA A 123 16.94 10.10 -1.97
C ALA A 123 17.49 10.91 -0.79
N LYS A 124 16.68 11.12 0.26
CA LYS A 124 17.07 11.84 1.48
C LYS A 124 17.56 10.91 2.59
N ALA A 125 17.33 9.61 2.45
CA ALA A 125 17.64 8.63 3.49
C ALA A 125 19.16 8.42 3.61
N LYS A 126 19.67 8.44 4.83
CA LYS A 126 21.07 8.08 5.12
C LYS A 126 21.28 6.57 5.18
N SER A 127 20.24 5.83 5.55
CA SER A 127 20.21 4.38 5.65
C SER A 127 18.84 3.86 5.22
N ILE A 128 18.83 2.73 4.52
CA ILE A 128 17.62 2.10 4.03
C ILE A 128 17.62 0.64 4.48
N PHE A 129 16.50 0.24 5.10
CA PHE A 129 16.13 -1.15 5.34
C PHE A 129 14.87 -1.41 4.50
N TRP A 130 14.89 -2.45 3.67
CA TRP A 130 13.78 -2.87 2.82
C TRP A 130 13.49 -4.35 3.06
#